data_AF-A0A7M5XMB8-F1
#
_entry.id   AF-A0A7M5XMB8-F1
#
_cell.length_a   1.000
_cell.length_b   1.000
_cell.length_c   1.000
_cell.angle_alpha   90.00
_cell.angle_beta   90.00
_cell.angle_gamma   90.00
#
_symmetry.space_group_name_H-M   'P 1'
#
loop_
_entity.id
_entity.type
_entity.pdbx_description
1 polymer ?
#
loop_
_entity_poly.entity_id
_entity_poly.type
_entity_poly.pdbx_seq_one_letter_code
_entity_poly.pdbx_strand_id
1 'polypeptide(L)'
;MISRQTTNGIRITVHSFCSLAKHLLTELPETYILPDKFNQNPVEKNFSKQRMRCGGSDNPTMLQYSQNERKIMLLKSDILRVVTASTRGRIQPVQSADYDLNEPLPKRKK
;
A
#
# COMPACT_ATOMS: atom_id res chain seq x y z
N MET A 1 16.76 10.29 24.50
CA MET A 1 15.56 9.96 25.30
C MET A 1 14.40 9.73 24.34
N ILE A 2 13.60 8.69 24.53
CA ILE A 2 12.42 8.40 23.68
C ILE A 2 11.22 9.26 24.13
N SER A 3 10.41 9.76 23.20
CA SER A 3 9.29 10.66 23.55
C SER A 3 8.20 9.91 24.32
N ARG A 4 7.47 10.60 25.22
CA ARG A 4 6.31 10.02 25.94
C ARG A 4 5.28 9.41 24.98
N GLN A 5 5.06 10.05 23.83
CA GLN A 5 4.14 9.56 22.80
C GLN A 5 4.63 8.23 22.22
N THR A 6 5.92 8.14 21.89
CA THR A 6 6.53 6.92 21.36
C THR A 6 6.48 5.78 22.40
N THR A 7 6.79 6.07 23.67
CA THR A 7 6.67 5.08 24.77
C THR A 7 5.25 4.57 24.91
N ASN A 8 4.25 5.46 24.85
CA ASN A 8 2.85 5.07 24.91
C ASN A 8 2.45 4.22 23.70
N GLY A 9 2.91 4.59 22.50
CA GLY A 9 2.70 3.81 21.28
C GLY A 9 3.22 2.39 21.41
N ILE A 10 4.47 2.22 21.88
CA ILE A 10 5.07 0.90 22.12
C ILE A 10 4.22 0.08 23.10
N ARG A 11 3.81 0.69 24.22
CA ARG A 11 2.98 0.02 25.23
C ARG A 11 1.66 -0.47 24.63
N ILE A 12 0.98 0.38 23.86
CA ILE A 12 -0.27 0.01 23.17
C ILE A 12 -0.01 -1.13 22.19
N THR A 13 1.00 -1.01 21.32
CA THR A 13 1.32 -2.02 20.30
C THR A 13 1.57 -3.40 20.92
N VAL A 14 2.38 -3.48 21.98
CA VAL A 14 2.70 -4.76 22.64
C VAL A 14 1.47 -5.38 23.27
N HIS A 15 0.71 -4.60 24.06
CA HIS A 15 -0.49 -5.12 24.70
C HIS A 15 -1.56 -5.56 23.69
N SER A 16 -1.81 -4.75 22.66
CA SER A 16 -2.78 -5.08 21.61
C SER A 16 -2.35 -6.32 20.80
N PHE A 17 -1.07 -6.42 20.43
CA PHE A 17 -0.56 -7.57 19.70
C PHE A 17 -0.67 -8.86 20.52
N CYS A 18 -0.26 -8.85 21.79
CA CYS A 18 -0.37 -10.04 22.64
C CYS A 18 -1.83 -10.48 22.85
N SER A 19 -2.75 -9.54 23.07
CA SER A 19 -4.17 -9.86 23.21
C SER A 19 -4.77 -10.44 21.93
N LEU A 20 -4.46 -9.83 20.78
CA LEU A 20 -4.91 -10.32 19.48
C LEU A 20 -4.32 -11.69 19.16
N ALA A 21 -3.03 -11.88 19.43
CA ALA A 21 -2.34 -13.13 19.15
C ALA A 21 -2.92 -14.29 19.96
N LYS A 22 -3.19 -14.08 21.25
CA LYS A 22 -3.88 -15.07 22.08
C LYS A 22 -5.25 -15.41 21.53
N HIS A 23 -6.05 -14.41 21.18
CA HIS A 23 -7.38 -14.62 20.63
C HIS A 23 -7.34 -15.44 19.33
N LEU A 24 -6.48 -15.06 18.38
CA LEU A 24 -6.36 -15.76 17.09
C LEU A 24 -5.88 -17.20 17.24
N LEU A 25 -4.93 -17.47 18.14
CA LEU A 25 -4.44 -18.83 18.39
C LEU A 25 -5.47 -19.72 19.12
N THR A 26 -6.36 -19.13 19.91
CA THR A 26 -7.48 -19.87 20.51
C THR A 26 -8.53 -20.26 19.46
N GLU A 27 -8.88 -19.34 18.54
CA GLU A 27 -9.86 -19.60 17.49
C GLU A 27 -9.31 -20.49 16.36
N LEU A 28 -8.00 -20.40 16.09
CA LEU A 28 -7.31 -21.11 14.99
C LEU A 28 -6.08 -21.86 15.53
N PRO A 29 -6.26 -23.00 16.21
CA PRO A 29 -5.20 -23.67 16.97
C PRO A 29 -4.08 -24.27 16.11
N GLU A 30 -4.31 -24.51 14.83
CA GLU A 30 -3.31 -25.04 13.89
C GLU A 30 -2.54 -23.94 13.13
N THR A 31 -2.66 -22.68 13.56
CA THR A 31 -2.04 -21.54 12.87
C THR A 31 -0.87 -20.94 13.66
N TYR A 32 -0.01 -20.24 12.95
CA TYR A 32 1.06 -19.43 13.54
C TYR A 32 0.87 -17.98 13.10
N ILE A 33 1.37 -17.06 13.93
CA ILE A 33 1.23 -15.62 13.70
C ILE A 33 2.56 -15.08 13.18
N LEU A 34 2.49 -14.29 12.11
CA LEU A 34 3.62 -13.56 11.56
C LEU A 34 3.53 -12.09 11.97
N PRO A 35 4.30 -11.63 13.00
CA PRO A 35 4.27 -10.24 13.45
C PRO A 35 4.56 -9.24 12.33
N ASP A 36 5.40 -9.64 11.36
CA ASP A 36 5.76 -8.85 10.17
C ASP A 36 4.57 -8.48 9.28
N LYS A 37 3.41 -9.12 9.45
CA LYS A 37 2.18 -8.77 8.73
C LYS A 37 1.35 -7.70 9.44
N PHE A 38 1.67 -7.36 10.69
CA PHE A 38 0.95 -6.36 11.50
C PHE A 38 1.64 -4.99 11.47
N ASN A 39 2.21 -4.61 10.33
CA ASN A 39 2.84 -3.31 10.11
C ASN A 39 2.35 -2.67 8.81
N GLN A 40 2.69 -1.39 8.62
CA GLN A 40 2.28 -0.62 7.45
C GLN A 40 3.24 -0.77 6.24
N ASN A 41 4.25 -1.64 6.33
CA ASN A 41 5.26 -1.80 5.28
C ASN A 41 4.67 -2.14 3.90
N PRO A 42 3.64 -3.01 3.76
CA PRO A 42 3.02 -3.27 2.46
C PRO A 42 2.41 -2.02 1.82
N VAL A 43 1.77 -1.17 2.63
CA VAL A 43 1.15 0.08 2.20
C VAL A 43 2.23 1.09 1.79
N GLU A 44 3.27 1.25 2.59
CA GLU A 44 4.41 2.13 2.29
C GLU A 44 5.18 1.68 1.04
N LYS A 45 5.31 0.37 0.83
CA LYS A 45 5.87 -0.19 -0.40
C LYS A 45 4.99 0.14 -1.61
N ASN A 46 3.67 0.17 -1.46
CA ASN A 46 2.76 0.59 -2.54
C ASN A 46 2.96 2.07 -2.86
N PHE A 47 3.06 2.95 -1.85
CA PHE A 47 3.37 4.37 -2.06
C PHE A 47 4.74 4.59 -2.72
N SER A 48 5.72 3.76 -2.40
CA SER A 48 7.03 3.82 -3.04
C SER A 48 6.94 3.45 -4.53
N LYS A 49 6.17 2.42 -4.89
CA LYS A 49 5.89 2.07 -6.29
C LYS A 49 5.16 3.20 -7.04
N GLN A 50 4.26 3.89 -6.36
CA GLN A 50 3.54 5.05 -6.91
C GLN A 50 4.53 6.18 -7.25
N ARG A 51 5.41 6.57 -6.32
CA ARG A 51 6.43 7.60 -6.54
C ARG A 51 7.47 7.20 -7.60
N MET A 52 7.90 5.94 -7.62
CA MET A 52 8.85 5.43 -8.61
C MET A 52 8.33 5.58 -10.05
N ARG A 53 7.02 5.42 -10.26
CA ARG A 53 6.40 5.60 -11.58
C ARG A 53 6.34 7.06 -12.05
N CYS A 54 6.61 8.00 -11.15
CA CYS A 54 6.68 9.43 -11.43
C CYS A 54 8.13 9.95 -11.47
N GLY A 55 9.13 9.08 -11.67
CA GLY A 55 10.54 9.48 -11.71
C GLY A 55 11.26 9.43 -10.35
N GLY A 56 10.65 8.83 -9.32
CA GLY A 56 11.33 8.44 -8.09
C GLY A 56 11.30 9.45 -6.94
N SER A 57 11.08 10.74 -7.20
CA SER A 57 11.08 11.78 -6.16
C SER A 57 9.80 12.62 -6.08
N ASP A 58 8.95 12.59 -7.12
CA ASP A 58 7.77 13.46 -7.17
C ASP A 58 6.51 12.81 -6.60
N ASN A 59 5.70 13.64 -5.96
CA ASN A 59 4.37 13.25 -5.50
C ASN A 59 3.43 13.23 -6.73
N PRO A 60 2.78 12.11 -7.05
CA PRO A 60 1.86 12.05 -8.17
C PRO A 60 0.70 13.04 -8.00
N THR A 61 0.23 13.61 -9.10
CA THR A 61 -1.11 14.22 -9.15
C THR A 61 -2.19 13.16 -8.97
N MET A 62 -3.45 13.56 -8.72
CA MET A 62 -4.54 12.59 -8.60
C MET A 62 -4.74 11.74 -9.84
N LEU A 63 -4.68 12.37 -11.01
CA LEU A 63 -4.78 11.68 -12.27
C LEU A 63 -3.64 10.66 -12.42
N GLN A 64 -2.41 11.05 -12.11
CA GLN A 64 -1.25 10.16 -12.18
C GLN A 64 -1.37 9.00 -11.18
N TYR A 65 -1.82 9.27 -9.95
CA TYR A 65 -2.04 8.23 -8.94
C TYR A 65 -3.09 7.22 -9.40
N SER A 66 -4.23 7.68 -9.91
CA SER A 66 -5.31 6.83 -10.43
C SER A 66 -4.82 5.96 -11.60
N GLN A 67 -4.14 6.58 -12.57
CA GLN A 67 -3.55 5.86 -13.71
C GLN A 67 -2.50 4.84 -13.27
N ASN A 68 -1.65 5.19 -12.32
CA ASN A 68 -0.62 4.31 -11.79
C ASN A 68 -1.21 3.17 -10.97
N GLU A 69 -2.24 3.43 -10.16
CA GLU A 69 -2.92 2.40 -9.36
C GLU A 69 -3.56 1.37 -10.27
N ARG A 70 -4.28 1.80 -11.32
CA ARG A 70 -4.82 0.88 -12.33
C ARG A 70 -3.72 0.01 -12.96
N LYS A 71 -2.58 0.60 -13.33
CA LYS A 71 -1.44 -0.16 -13.87
C LYS A 71 -0.85 -1.13 -12.84
N ILE A 72 -0.77 -0.75 -11.56
CA ILE A 72 -0.25 -1.63 -10.49
C ILE A 72 -1.22 -2.77 -10.21
N MET A 73 -2.53 -2.51 -10.16
CA MET A 73 -3.57 -3.53 -9.99
C MET A 73 -3.57 -4.53 -11.14
N LEU A 74 -3.49 -4.05 -12.37
CA LEU A 74 -3.42 -4.89 -13.57
C LEU A 74 -2.17 -5.79 -13.59
N LEU A 75 -1.02 -5.31 -13.11
CA LEU A 75 0.20 -6.12 -12.99
C LEU A 75 0.16 -7.12 -11.82
N LYS A 76 -0.66 -6.85 -10.80
CA LYS A 76 -0.84 -7.75 -9.64
C LYS A 76 -1.89 -8.83 -9.92
N SER A 77 -2.82 -8.59 -10.84
CA SER A 77 -3.80 -9.60 -11.24
C SER A 77 -3.15 -10.62 -12.17
N ASP A 78 -3.51 -11.89 -12.01
CA ASP A 78 -3.05 -12.97 -12.90
C ASP A 78 -3.52 -12.81 -14.35
N ILE A 79 -4.36 -11.80 -14.62
CA ILE A 79 -4.86 -11.38 -15.93
C ILE A 79 -3.71 -10.90 -16.82
N LEU A 80 -2.70 -10.24 -16.25
CA LEU A 80 -1.48 -9.84 -16.96
C LEU A 80 -0.27 -10.58 -16.38
N ARG A 81 -0.31 -11.92 -16.37
CA ARG A 81 0.93 -12.72 -16.37
C ARG A 81 1.66 -12.48 -17.69
N VAL A 82 2.30 -11.32 -17.81
CA VAL A 82 3.25 -11.05 -18.88
C VAL A 82 4.42 -11.99 -18.64
N VAL A 83 4.49 -13.04 -19.46
CA VAL A 83 5.67 -13.88 -19.62
C VAL A 83 6.83 -12.92 -19.81
N THR A 84 7.83 -13.03 -18.94
CA THR A 84 9.04 -12.22 -18.98
C THR A 84 9.78 -12.50 -20.29
N ALA A 85 9.51 -11.70 -21.31
CA ALA A 85 10.37 -11.49 -22.45
C ALA A 85 9.98 -10.16 -23.12
N SER A 86 10.92 -9.22 -23.10
CA SER A 86 11.09 -8.03 -23.94
C SER A 86 9.90 -7.37 -24.68
N THR A 87 9.97 -6.03 -24.67
CA THR A 87 9.45 -5.05 -25.66
C THR A 87 7.96 -4.66 -25.66
N ARG A 88 7.74 -3.38 -25.30
CA ARG A 88 6.77 -2.45 -25.93
C ARG A 88 5.33 -2.96 -26.15
N GLY A 89 4.65 -3.40 -25.08
CA GLY A 89 3.21 -3.69 -25.14
C GLY A 89 2.33 -2.43 -25.10
N ARG A 90 1.56 -2.19 -26.17
CA ARG A 90 0.54 -1.13 -26.30
C ARG A 90 -0.64 -1.38 -25.34
N ILE A 91 -0.96 -0.42 -24.48
CA ILE A 91 -2.09 -0.48 -23.53
C ILE A 91 -3.31 0.20 -24.17
N GLN A 92 -4.45 -0.49 -24.29
CA GLN A 92 -5.74 0.12 -24.69
C GLN A 92 -6.56 0.52 -23.46
N PRO A 93 -7.24 1.69 -23.47
CA PRO A 93 -8.02 2.15 -22.31
C PRO A 93 -9.46 1.63 -22.33
N VAL A 94 -9.99 1.28 -21.15
CA VAL A 94 -11.43 1.11 -20.90
C VAL A 94 -11.90 2.27 -20.01
N GLN A 95 -13.05 2.87 -20.38
CA GLN A 95 -13.66 4.12 -19.87
C GLN A 95 -13.72 4.21 -18.33
N SER A 96 -13.54 5.42 -17.80
CA SER A 96 -13.57 5.77 -16.37
C SER A 96 -14.70 6.75 -16.08
N ALA A 97 -15.39 6.55 -14.95
CA ALA A 97 -16.39 7.47 -14.39
C ALA A 97 -15.75 8.82 -14.01
N ASP A 98 -16.53 9.89 -14.18
CA ASP A 98 -16.10 11.28 -14.10
C ASP A 98 -15.67 11.70 -12.68
N TYR A 99 -14.38 11.99 -12.54
CA TYR A 99 -13.82 12.77 -11.44
C TYR A 99 -13.03 13.93 -12.06
N ASP A 100 -13.19 15.15 -11.54
CA ASP A 100 -12.45 16.32 -12.04
C ASP A 100 -10.94 16.14 -11.80
N LEU A 101 -10.19 16.11 -12.89
CA LEU A 101 -8.79 15.69 -12.97
C LEU A 101 -7.80 16.81 -12.62
N ASN A 102 -8.28 18.02 -12.40
CA ASN A 102 -7.44 19.22 -12.36
C ASN A 102 -7.05 19.69 -10.95
N GLU A 103 -7.58 19.08 -9.88
CA GLU A 103 -7.25 19.49 -8.52
C GLU A 103 -6.14 18.62 -7.86
N PRO A 104 -5.15 19.25 -7.20
CA PRO A 104 -4.17 18.51 -6.40
C PRO A 104 -4.80 17.99 -5.11
N LEU A 105 -4.35 16.80 -4.65
CA LEU A 105 -4.80 16.27 -3.35
C LEU A 105 -4.53 17.26 -2.21
N PRO A 106 -5.43 17.34 -1.22
CA PRO A 106 -5.19 18.11 -0.03
C PRO A 106 -3.91 17.63 0.67
N LYS A 107 -2.95 18.55 0.84
CA LYS A 107 -1.73 18.29 1.60
C LYS A 107 -2.10 18.05 3.07
N ARG A 108 -1.52 17.01 3.66
CA ARG A 108 -1.63 16.75 5.10
C ARG A 108 -1.07 17.94 5.88
N LYS A 109 -1.89 18.58 6.71
CA LYS A 109 -1.47 19.69 7.58
C LYS A 109 -0.40 19.18 8.56
N LYS A 110 0.62 20.01 8.81
CA LYS A 110 1.63 19.79 9.85
C LYS A 110 1.00 19.89 11.23
#